data_AF-A0A954NGX9-F1
#
_entry.id   AF-A0A954NGX9-F1
#
_cell.length_a   1.000
_cell.length_b   1.000
_cell.length_c   1.000
_cell.angle_alpha   90.00
_cell.angle_beta   90.00
_cell.angle_gamma   90.00
#
_symmetry.space_group_name_H-M   'P 1'
#
loop_
_entity.id
_entity.type
_entity.pdbx_description
1 polymer ?
#
loop_
_entity_poly.entity_id
_entity_poly.type
_entity_poly.pdbx_seq_one_letter_code
_entity_poly.pdbx_strand_id
1 'polypeptide(L)' 'MTVTQQDLDGFYAFATARLHSAGEGMSFDDLVIEWESLRDRDDINAAIREGLADVEAGRYRAADEVMEELRKKHGLSAE' A
#
# COMPACT_ATOMS: atom_id res chain seq x y z
N MET A 1 5.83 -13.87 0.25
CA MET A 1 6.95 -12.99 -0.12
C MET A 1 8.23 -13.65 0.40
N THR A 2 9.24 -13.88 -0.43
CA THR A 2 10.50 -14.48 0.04
C THR A 2 11.32 -13.38 0.71
N VAL A 3 11.57 -13.51 2.02
CA VAL A 3 12.42 -12.57 2.76
C VAL A 3 13.88 -12.87 2.42
N THR A 4 14.61 -11.86 1.98
CA THR A 4 16.04 -11.96 1.67
C THR A 4 16.90 -11.48 2.84
N GLN A 5 18.18 -11.83 2.85
CA GLN A 5 19.13 -11.29 3.83
C GLN A 5 19.18 -9.76 3.80
N GLN A 6 19.11 -9.17 2.59
CA GLN A 6 19.06 -7.73 2.41
C GLN A 6 17.83 -7.09 3.05
N ASP A 7 16.68 -7.77 3.04
CA ASP A 7 15.47 -7.29 3.72
C ASP A 7 15.64 -7.28 5.24
N LEU A 8 16.30 -8.30 5.80
CA LEU A 8 16.61 -8.38 7.23
C LEU A 8 17.60 -7.30 7.65
N ASP A 9 18.67 -7.10 6.89
CA ASP A 9 19.67 -6.07 7.15
C ASP A 9 19.04 -4.67 7.07
N GLY A 10 18.16 -4.44 6.09
CA GLY A 10 17.40 -3.21 5.93
C GLY A 10 16.45 -2.94 7.10
N PHE A 11 15.68 -3.95 7.52
CA PHE A 11 14.80 -3.83 8.68
C PHE A 11 15.59 -3.57 9.96
N TYR A 12 16.71 -4.27 10.18
CA TYR A 12 17.56 -4.06 11.35
C TYR A 12 18.11 -2.62 11.43
N ALA A 13 18.59 -2.09 10.31
CA ALA A 13 19.07 -0.70 10.22
C ALA A 13 17.94 0.29 10.51
N PHE A 14 16.76 0.07 9.92
CA PHE A 14 15.55 0.88 10.16
C PHE A 14 15.14 0.87 11.64
N ALA A 15 14.92 -0.33 12.21
CA ALA A 15 14.45 -0.49 13.58
C ALA A 15 15.42 0.14 14.58
N THR A 16 16.73 -0.04 14.35
CA THR A 16 17.77 0.59 15.17
C THR A 16 17.67 2.11 15.09
N ALA A 17 17.62 2.71 13.88
CA ALA A 17 17.48 4.15 13.73
C ALA A 17 16.21 4.68 14.41
N ARG A 18 15.10 3.95 14.26
CA ARG A 18 13.80 4.36 14.81
C ARG A 18 13.79 4.35 16.33
N LEU A 19 14.31 3.28 16.95
CA LEU A 19 14.45 3.17 18.41
C LEU A 19 15.36 4.25 19.02
N HIS A 20 16.40 4.69 18.30
CA HIS A 20 17.25 5.81 18.75
C HIS A 20 16.54 7.17 18.62
N SER A 21 15.59 7.31 17.68
CA SER A 21 14.89 8.55 17.39
C SER A 21 13.59 8.75 18.17
N ALA A 22 12.89 7.68 18.55
CA ALA A 22 11.49 7.75 18.96
C ALA A 22 11.27 8.28 20.38
N GLY A 23 12.28 8.28 21.27
CA GLY A 23 12.16 8.79 22.65
C GLY A 23 11.25 7.97 23.58
N GLU A 24 10.09 7.53 23.09
CA GLU A 24 9.23 6.51 23.65
C GLU A 24 9.43 5.18 22.90
N GLY A 25 9.37 4.06 23.63
CA GLY A 25 9.55 2.73 23.07
C GLY A 25 8.42 2.36 22.11
N MET A 26 8.74 2.10 20.84
CA MET A 26 7.82 1.47 19.90
C MET A 26 7.78 -0.03 20.15
N SER A 27 6.61 -0.64 19.97
CA SER A 27 6.51 -2.10 19.97
C SER A 27 7.17 -2.67 18.71
N PHE A 28 7.49 -3.96 18.73
CA PHE A 28 7.99 -4.64 17.54
C PHE A 28 6.98 -4.61 16.40
N ASP A 29 5.69 -4.79 16.69
CA ASP A 29 4.63 -4.77 15.68
C ASP A 29 4.52 -3.40 15.01
N ASP A 30 4.65 -2.30 15.77
CA ASP A 30 4.63 -0.95 15.21
C ASP A 30 5.82 -0.72 14.25
N LEU A 31 7.00 -1.26 14.58
CA LEU A 31 8.18 -1.17 13.71
C LEU A 31 7.98 -1.94 12.41
N VAL A 32 7.37 -3.13 12.46
CA VAL A 32 7.07 -3.91 11.26
C VAL A 32 6.06 -3.18 10.38
N ILE A 33 4.98 -2.64 10.96
CA ILE A 33 3.96 -1.88 10.22
C ILE A 33 4.56 -0.64 9.56
N GLU A 34 5.38 0.13 10.28
CA GLU A 34 6.01 1.33 9.73
C GLU A 34 7.03 1.00 8.63
N TRP A 35 7.78 -0.10 8.79
CA TRP A 35 8.72 -0.58 7.78
C TRP A 35 8.01 -0.99 6.48
N GLU A 36 6.94 -1.77 6.57
CA GLU A 36 6.13 -2.14 5.40
C GLU A 36 5.55 -0.91 4.71
N SER A 37 5.00 0.03 5.49
CA SER A 37 4.49 1.28 4.95
C SER A 37 5.55 2.09 4.21
N LEU A 38 6.80 2.10 4.70
CA LEU A 38 7.92 2.78 4.03
C LEU A 38 8.35 2.10 2.75
N ARG A 39 8.39 0.76 2.73
CA ARG A 39 8.75 -0.02 1.53
C ARG A 39 7.76 0.18 0.41
N ASP A 40 6.48 0.19 0.75
CA ASP A 40 5.40 0.30 -0.24
C ASP A 40 5.13 1.75 -0.64
N ARG A 41 5.73 2.72 0.06
CA ARG A 41 5.45 4.15 -0.12
C ARG A 41 5.65 4.62 -1.56
N ASP A 42 6.74 4.21 -2.20
CA ASP A 42 7.05 4.67 -3.55
C ASP A 42 6.09 4.08 -4.59
N ASP A 43 5.75 2.79 -4.44
CA ASP A 43 4.79 2.10 -5.31
C ASP A 43 3.37 2.65 -5.12
N ILE A 44 2.94 2.88 -3.87
CA ILE A 44 1.66 3.53 -3.55
C ILE A 44 1.62 4.93 -4.17
N ASN A 45 2.68 5.72 -4.02
CA ASN A 45 2.75 7.06 -4.60
C ASN A 45 2.76 7.03 -6.13
N ALA A 46 3.41 6.04 -6.74
CA ALA A 46 3.39 5.85 -8.18
C ALA A 46 1.97 5.54 -8.67
N ALA A 47 1.28 4.60 -8.02
CA ALA A 47 -0.11 4.24 -8.34
C ALA A 47 -1.07 5.43 -8.18
N ILE A 48 -0.90 6.25 -7.13
CA ILE A 48 -1.71 7.47 -6.94
C ILE A 48 -1.47 8.46 -8.08
N ARG A 49 -0.21 8.71 -8.46
CA ARG A 49 0.11 9.64 -9.56
C ARG A 49 -0.46 9.16 -10.89
N GLU A 50 -0.36 7.87 -11.16
CA GLU A 50 -0.95 7.25 -12.36
C GLU A 50 -2.46 7.44 -12.38
N GLY A 51 -3.16 7.13 -11.28
CA GLY A 51 -4.60 7.33 -11.18
C GLY A 51 -5.04 8.79 -11.36
N LEU A 52 -4.27 9.74 -10.85
CA LEU A 52 -4.53 11.18 -11.08
C LEU A 52 -4.37 11.55 -12.56
N ALA A 53 -3.32 11.05 -13.22
CA ALA A 53 -3.12 11.28 -14.65
C ALA A 53 -4.22 10.64 -15.51
N ASP A 54 -4.77 9.50 -15.10
CA ASP A 54 -5.94 8.89 -15.73
C ASP A 54 -7.18 9.77 -15.59
N VAL A 55 -7.44 10.30 -14.40
CA VAL A 55 -8.56 11.21 -14.15
C VAL A 55 -8.44 12.48 -15.01
N GLU A 56 -7.26 13.11 -15.06
CA GLU A 56 -7.01 14.30 -15.88
C GLU A 56 -7.20 14.03 -17.39
N ALA A 57 -6.84 12.84 -17.84
CA ALA A 57 -7.02 12.41 -19.23
C ALA A 57 -8.44 11.90 -19.55
N GLY A 58 -9.37 11.93 -18.59
CA GLY A 58 -10.73 11.39 -18.75
C GLY A 58 -10.80 9.86 -18.84
N ARG A 59 -9.73 9.15 -18.46
CA ARG A 59 -9.67 7.68 -18.40
C ARG A 59 -10.21 7.16 -17.07
N TYR A 60 -11.46 7.47 -16.76
CA TYR A 60 -12.14 6.94 -15.59
C TYR A 60 -13.52 6.39 -15.95
N ARG A 61 -14.11 5.63 -15.04
CA ARG A 61 -15.47 5.09 -15.17
C ARG A 61 -16.24 5.32 -13.87
N ALA A 62 -17.54 5.49 -13.97
CA ALA A 62 -18.38 5.58 -12.78
C ALA A 62 -18.35 4.24 -12.03
N ALA A 63 -18.19 4.31 -10.71
CA ALA A 63 -18.11 3.12 -9.87
C ALA A 63 -19.39 2.25 -9.99
N ASP A 64 -20.56 2.89 -10.06
CA ASP A 64 -21.85 2.19 -10.17
C ASP A 64 -21.95 1.34 -11.44
N GLU A 65 -21.48 1.87 -12.58
CA GLU A 65 -21.46 1.14 -13.87
C GLU A 65 -20.55 -0.08 -13.79
N VAL A 66 -19.34 0.08 -13.24
CA VAL A 66 -18.37 -1.02 -13.08
C VAL A 66 -18.91 -2.08 -12.14
N MET A 67 -19.56 -1.67 -11.04
CA MET A 67 -20.14 -2.59 -10.06
C MET A 67 -21.34 -3.36 -10.64
N GLU A 68 -22.19 -2.72 -11.46
CA GLU A 68 -23.28 -3.40 -12.16
C GLU A 68 -22.74 -4.43 -13.17
N GLU A 69 -21.71 -4.08 -13.95
CA GLU A 69 -21.05 -5.00 -14.88
C GLU A 69 -20.43 -6.21 -14.17
N LEU A 70 -19.71 -5.97 -13.06
CA LEU A 70 -19.11 -7.04 -12.28
C LEU A 70 -20.17 -7.98 -11.69
N ARG A 71 -21.27 -7.42 -11.15
CA ARG A 71 -22.39 -8.21 -10.65
C ARG A 71 -23.00 -9.10 -11.74
N LYS A 72 -23.28 -8.52 -12.92
CA LYS A 72 -23.77 -9.28 -14.09
C LYS A 72 -22.80 -10.37 -14.51
N LYS A 73 -21.51 -10.06 -14.61
CA LYS A 73 -20.46 -11.01 -15.01
C LYS A 73 -20.34 -12.20 -14.05
N HIS A 74 -20.57 -11.99 -12.75
CA HIS A 74 -20.42 -13.00 -11.71
C HIS A 74 -21.75 -13.59 -11.22
N GLY A 75 -22.88 -13.24 -11.83
CA GLY A 75 -24.20 -13.75 -11.46
C GLY A 75 -24.67 -13.31 -10.07
N LEU A 76 -24.14 -12.18 -9.58
CA LEU A 76 -24.55 -11.60 -8.29
C LEU A 76 -25.76 -10.69 -8.54
N SER A 77 -26.89 -10.98 -7.91
CA SER A 77 -28.07 -10.11 -7.99
C SER A 77 -27.79 -8.78 -7.31
N ALA A 78 -28.23 -7.68 -7.92
CA ALA A 78 -28.43 -6.44 -7.19
C ALA A 78 -29.66 -6.66 -6.29
N GLU A 79 -29.46 -6.70 -4.97
CA GLU A 79 -30.56 -6.52 -4.02
C GLU A 79 -30.99 -5.05 -3.99
#